data_AF-A0AAJ2QDQ8-F1
#
_entry.id   AF-A0AAJ2QDQ8-F1
#
_cell.length_a   1.000
_cell.length_b   1.000
_cell.length_c   1.000
_cell.angle_alpha   90.00
_cell.angle_beta   90.00
_cell.angle_gamma   90.00
#
_symmetry.space_group_name_H-M   'P 1'
#
loop_
_entity.id
_entity.type
_entity.pdbx_description
1 polymer ?
#
loop_
_entity_poly.entity_id
_entity_poly.type
_entity_poly.pdbx_seq_one_letter_code
_entity_poly.pdbx_strand_id
1 'polypeptide(L)'
;MNQYQARRTTKTQAPSGRPTRSGDQVPRDQLLPLTAPLLDADPTITAARVTEELGVHRDTAQDALLRLRADRIAHLMLTDPSLTPDQSAAALGYPAGQVRRATVRAQTVLRAHRAAPYLADVAHALHQAGWTATAAVPDIQYPADDLVVAALVLDGTTPPAPALVWDERHGWRTATSRRHPLTKGATLPPPGDGIRYLAQGTTPPPDALTAALTA
;
A
#
# COMPACT_ATOMS: atom_id res chain seq x y z
N MET A 1 31.27 -53.15 10.96
CA MET A 1 31.11 -53.72 9.60
C MET A 1 29.82 -53.14 9.03
N ASN A 2 29.95 -52.19 8.10
CA ASN A 2 28.88 -51.31 7.61
C ASN A 2 27.96 -52.02 6.60
N GLN A 3 26.65 -51.92 6.78
CA GLN A 3 25.66 -52.05 5.70
C GLN A 3 24.66 -50.90 5.79
N TYR A 4 25.08 -49.74 5.30
CA TYR A 4 24.23 -48.56 5.13
C TYR A 4 24.48 -47.98 3.74
N GLN A 5 24.09 -48.70 2.69
CA GLN A 5 24.07 -48.17 1.32
C GLN A 5 22.95 -48.83 0.53
N ALA A 6 21.90 -48.06 0.25
CA ALA A 6 21.18 -47.99 -1.03
C ALA A 6 19.70 -47.65 -0.81
N ARG A 7 19.40 -46.37 -0.68
CA ARG A 7 18.15 -45.76 -1.17
C ARG A 7 18.36 -44.25 -1.29
N ARG A 8 19.22 -43.85 -2.23
CA ARG A 8 19.13 -42.51 -2.82
C ARG A 8 17.90 -42.52 -3.70
N THR A 9 16.78 -42.09 -3.16
CA THR A 9 15.63 -41.67 -3.96
C THR A 9 16.08 -40.50 -4.83
N THR A 10 16.10 -40.75 -6.12
CA THR A 10 16.33 -39.80 -7.20
C THR A 10 15.50 -38.53 -6.94
N LYS A 11 16.20 -37.41 -6.78
CA LYS A 11 15.60 -36.08 -6.74
C LYS A 11 15.05 -35.80 -8.14
N THR A 12 13.76 -36.02 -8.35
CA THR A 12 13.09 -35.59 -9.57
C THR A 12 13.23 -34.09 -9.68
N GLN A 13 14.09 -33.66 -10.59
CA GLN A 13 14.31 -32.26 -10.90
C GLN A 13 13.01 -31.75 -11.54
N ALA A 14 12.28 -30.90 -10.83
CA ALA A 14 11.11 -30.26 -11.40
C ALA A 14 11.55 -29.50 -12.67
N PRO A 15 10.81 -29.62 -13.80
CA PRO A 15 11.18 -28.92 -15.02
C PRO A 15 11.23 -27.41 -14.75
N SER A 16 12.37 -26.80 -15.02
CA SER A 16 12.52 -25.34 -15.04
C SER A 16 11.88 -24.82 -16.33
N GLY A 17 10.57 -24.63 -16.30
CA GLY A 17 9.83 -24.12 -17.44
C GLY A 17 8.37 -23.90 -17.12
N ARG A 18 7.84 -22.77 -17.59
CA ARG A 18 6.43 -22.39 -17.50
C ARG A 18 5.55 -23.52 -18.07
N PRO A 19 4.62 -24.09 -17.30
CA PRO A 19 3.71 -25.12 -17.81
C PRO A 19 2.88 -24.61 -18.99
N THR A 20 2.85 -25.40 -20.05
CA THR A 20 2.03 -25.15 -21.25
C THR A 20 0.55 -25.12 -20.85
N ARG A 21 -0.19 -24.06 -21.26
CA ARG A 21 -1.56 -23.63 -20.83
C ARG A 21 -1.68 -22.60 -19.70
N SER A 22 -0.60 -21.93 -19.30
CA SER A 22 -0.68 -20.78 -18.38
C SER A 22 -1.14 -19.50 -19.09
N GLY A 23 -2.38 -19.45 -19.56
CA GLY A 23 -3.10 -18.23 -19.95
C GLY A 23 -4.43 -18.20 -19.18
N ASP A 24 -4.90 -17.11 -18.59
CA ASP A 24 -4.47 -15.71 -18.61
C ASP A 24 -3.94 -15.29 -17.23
N GLN A 25 -2.91 -14.44 -17.19
CA GLN A 25 -2.53 -13.80 -15.93
C GLN A 25 -3.66 -12.88 -15.52
N VAL A 26 -4.23 -13.09 -14.33
CA VAL A 26 -5.16 -12.11 -13.72
C VAL A 26 -4.49 -10.73 -13.77
N PRO A 27 -5.13 -9.73 -14.42
CA PRO A 27 -4.61 -8.38 -14.42
C PRO A 27 -4.35 -7.89 -12.99
N ARG A 28 -3.25 -7.15 -12.78
CA ARG A 28 -2.80 -6.77 -11.43
C ARG A 28 -3.88 -6.02 -10.65
N ASP A 29 -4.66 -5.20 -11.35
CA ASP A 29 -5.81 -4.44 -10.85
C ASP A 29 -7.00 -5.34 -10.48
N GLN A 30 -7.15 -6.51 -11.10
CA GLN A 30 -8.24 -7.46 -10.84
C GLN A 30 -7.91 -8.48 -9.74
N LEU A 31 -6.63 -8.63 -9.37
CA LEU A 31 -6.20 -9.62 -8.38
C LEU A 31 -6.87 -9.45 -7.01
N LEU A 32 -6.87 -8.23 -6.47
CA LEU A 32 -7.49 -7.95 -5.16
C LEU A 32 -9.03 -8.13 -5.22
N PRO A 33 -9.75 -7.56 -6.21
CA PRO A 33 -11.18 -7.81 -6.40
C PRO A 33 -11.55 -9.30 -6.50
N LEU A 34 -10.73 -10.12 -7.16
CA LEU A 34 -11.01 -11.57 -7.29
C LEU A 34 -10.63 -12.37 -6.04
N THR A 35 -9.60 -11.96 -5.30
CA THR A 35 -9.18 -12.63 -4.06
C THR A 35 -10.11 -12.30 -2.88
N ALA A 36 -10.73 -11.11 -2.86
CA ALA A 36 -11.56 -10.66 -1.75
C ALA A 36 -12.76 -11.59 -1.46
N PRO A 37 -13.60 -11.98 -2.43
CA PRO A 37 -14.70 -12.91 -2.20
C PRO A 37 -14.24 -14.28 -1.68
N LEU A 38 -13.07 -14.77 -2.11
CA LEU A 38 -12.51 -16.03 -1.62
C LEU A 38 -12.16 -15.95 -0.13
N LEU A 39 -11.57 -14.83 0.30
CA LEU A 39 -11.26 -14.58 1.72
C LEU A 39 -12.53 -14.32 2.55
N ASP A 40 -13.57 -13.72 1.97
CA ASP A 40 -14.88 -13.54 2.63
C ASP A 40 -15.60 -14.87 2.86
N ALA A 41 -15.51 -15.78 1.89
CA ALA A 41 -16.12 -17.10 1.99
C ALA A 41 -15.38 -18.02 2.97
N ASP A 42 -14.04 -17.94 3.01
CA ASP A 42 -13.20 -18.71 3.91
C ASP A 42 -12.06 -17.84 4.48
N PRO A 43 -12.19 -17.32 5.71
CA PRO A 43 -11.13 -16.55 6.38
C PRO A 43 -9.80 -17.31 6.53
N THR A 44 -9.85 -18.64 6.48
CA THR A 44 -8.69 -19.53 6.65
C THR A 44 -7.97 -19.86 5.33
N ILE A 45 -8.50 -19.35 4.20
CA ILE A 45 -7.96 -19.63 2.87
C ILE A 45 -6.46 -19.38 2.78
N THR A 46 -5.77 -20.29 2.09
CA THR A 46 -4.32 -20.26 1.92
C THR A 46 -3.92 -19.72 0.55
N ALA A 47 -2.68 -19.24 0.44
CA ALA A 47 -2.12 -18.83 -0.86
C ALA A 47 -2.09 -19.97 -1.90
N ALA A 48 -1.99 -21.23 -1.45
CA ALA A 48 -2.08 -22.39 -2.33
C ALA A 48 -3.49 -22.51 -2.93
N ARG A 49 -4.53 -22.34 -2.12
CA ARG A 49 -5.91 -22.38 -2.63
C ARG A 49 -6.21 -21.22 -3.57
N VAL A 50 -5.75 -20.01 -3.26
CA VAL A 50 -5.90 -18.86 -4.17
C VAL A 50 -5.14 -19.09 -5.49
N THR A 51 -3.98 -19.74 -5.45
CA THR A 51 -3.22 -20.12 -6.65
C THR A 51 -3.99 -21.11 -7.51
N GLU A 52 -4.65 -22.11 -6.90
CA GLU A 52 -5.51 -23.07 -7.60
C GLU A 52 -6.72 -22.39 -8.25
N GLU A 53 -7.37 -21.48 -7.54
CA GLU A 53 -8.59 -20.80 -8.01
C GLU A 53 -8.29 -19.76 -9.11
N LEU A 54 -7.22 -18.99 -8.97
CA LEU A 54 -6.94 -17.82 -9.83
C LEU A 54 -5.79 -18.04 -10.82
N GLY A 55 -5.07 -19.16 -10.74
CA GLY A 55 -3.94 -19.46 -11.65
C GLY A 55 -2.73 -18.53 -11.49
N VAL A 56 -2.60 -17.83 -10.35
CA VAL A 56 -1.52 -16.88 -10.08
C VAL A 56 -0.33 -17.51 -9.35
N HIS A 57 0.83 -16.85 -9.33
CA HIS A 57 1.96 -17.33 -8.55
C HIS A 57 1.65 -17.29 -7.04
N ARG A 58 2.22 -18.24 -6.27
CA ARG A 58 2.00 -18.34 -4.82
C ARG A 58 2.34 -17.05 -4.07
N ASP A 59 3.43 -16.39 -4.42
CA ASP A 59 3.83 -15.13 -3.78
C ASP A 59 2.82 -14.00 -4.07
N THR A 60 2.29 -13.97 -5.30
CA THR A 60 1.23 -13.02 -5.69
C THR A 60 -0.06 -13.25 -4.90
N ALA A 61 -0.46 -14.52 -4.73
CA ALA A 61 -1.57 -14.89 -3.87
C ALA A 61 -1.32 -14.52 -2.39
N GLN A 62 -0.12 -14.76 -1.88
CA GLN A 62 0.26 -14.43 -0.51
C GLN A 62 0.22 -12.92 -0.25
N ASP A 63 0.72 -12.12 -1.19
CA ASP A 63 0.70 -10.66 -1.10
C ASP A 63 -0.73 -10.10 -1.17
N ALA A 64 -1.58 -10.68 -2.03
CA ALA A 64 -2.99 -10.31 -2.10
C ALA A 64 -3.72 -10.58 -0.78
N LEU A 65 -3.55 -11.77 -0.21
CA LEU A 65 -4.12 -12.14 1.09
C LEU A 65 -3.60 -11.26 2.23
N LEU A 66 -2.29 -10.95 2.23
CA LEU A 66 -1.70 -10.05 3.22
C LEU A 66 -2.37 -8.67 3.19
N ARG A 67 -2.54 -8.08 1.99
CA ARG A 67 -3.17 -6.77 1.82
C ARG A 67 -4.62 -6.79 2.28
N LEU A 68 -5.42 -7.72 1.78
CA LEU A 68 -6.85 -7.83 2.12
C LEU A 68 -7.08 -8.06 3.62
N ARG A 69 -6.28 -8.91 4.26
CA ARG A 69 -6.36 -9.12 5.70
C ARG A 69 -6.01 -7.85 6.47
N ALA A 70 -4.94 -7.15 6.09
CA ALA A 70 -4.55 -5.90 6.72
C ALA A 70 -5.63 -4.82 6.58
N ASP A 71 -6.22 -4.67 5.40
CA ASP A 71 -7.28 -3.69 5.12
C ASP A 71 -8.54 -3.98 5.95
N ARG A 72 -8.96 -5.24 6.03
CA ARG A 72 -10.13 -5.63 6.83
C ARG A 72 -9.90 -5.47 8.33
N ILE A 73 -8.70 -5.80 8.84
CA ILE A 73 -8.31 -5.55 10.23
C ILE A 73 -8.36 -4.05 10.51
N ALA A 74 -7.77 -3.23 9.64
CA ALA A 74 -7.75 -1.78 9.80
C ALA A 74 -9.17 -1.18 9.76
N HIS A 75 -10.04 -1.68 8.86
CA HIS A 75 -11.43 -1.26 8.79
C HIS A 75 -12.19 -1.57 10.08
N LEU A 76 -12.03 -2.79 10.62
CA LEU A 76 -12.65 -3.16 11.89
C LEU A 76 -12.17 -2.28 13.05
N MET A 77 -10.87 -1.95 13.09
CA MET A 77 -10.30 -1.02 14.08
C MET A 77 -10.78 0.44 13.91
N LEU A 78 -11.21 0.84 12.71
CA LEU A 78 -11.86 2.14 12.50
C LEU A 78 -13.28 2.14 13.07
N THR A 79 -14.03 1.06 12.84
CA THR A 79 -15.42 0.91 13.31
C THR A 79 -15.51 0.66 14.81
N ASP A 80 -14.52 -0.03 15.38
CA ASP A 80 -14.38 -0.28 16.81
C ASP A 80 -12.95 0.04 17.25
N PRO A 81 -12.70 1.30 17.69
CA PRO A 81 -11.38 1.75 18.12
C PRO A 81 -10.86 1.07 19.39
N SER A 82 -11.69 0.29 20.10
CA SER A 82 -11.26 -0.43 21.30
C SER A 82 -10.46 -1.70 20.98
N LEU A 83 -10.56 -2.20 19.74
CA LEU A 83 -9.91 -3.44 19.32
C LEU A 83 -8.43 -3.23 18.98
N THR A 84 -7.60 -4.13 19.48
CA THR A 84 -6.22 -4.30 19.01
C THR A 84 -6.18 -5.00 17.64
N PRO A 85 -5.05 -4.96 16.92
CA PRO A 85 -4.90 -5.70 15.66
C PRO A 85 -5.16 -7.21 15.80
N ASP A 86 -4.69 -7.82 16.90
CA ASP A 86 -4.85 -9.26 17.13
C ASP A 86 -6.31 -9.61 17.47
N GLN A 87 -6.98 -8.78 18.27
CA GLN A 87 -8.42 -8.94 18.56
C GLN A 87 -9.26 -8.79 17.30
N SER A 88 -8.92 -7.82 16.45
CA SER A 88 -9.59 -7.60 15.17
C SER A 88 -9.38 -8.79 14.22
N ALA A 89 -8.17 -9.33 14.14
CA ALA A 89 -7.89 -10.52 13.33
C ALA A 89 -8.65 -11.76 13.83
N ALA A 90 -8.74 -11.94 15.15
CA ALA A 90 -9.52 -13.02 15.76
C ALA A 90 -11.03 -12.86 15.50
N ALA A 91 -11.57 -11.64 15.62
CA ALA A 91 -12.97 -11.34 15.34
C ALA A 91 -13.34 -11.60 13.86
N LEU A 92 -12.39 -11.41 12.94
CA LEU A 92 -12.52 -11.73 11.51
C LEU A 92 -12.31 -13.22 11.19
N GLY A 93 -12.06 -14.08 12.20
CA GLY A 93 -11.90 -15.52 12.03
C GLY A 93 -10.56 -15.95 11.43
N TYR A 94 -9.55 -15.07 11.41
CA TYR A 94 -8.28 -15.42 10.78
C TYR A 94 -7.39 -16.30 11.69
N PRO A 95 -6.70 -17.31 11.13
CA PRO A 95 -5.77 -18.12 11.91
C PRO A 95 -4.56 -17.31 12.39
N ALA A 96 -4.25 -17.35 13.69
CA ALA A 96 -3.17 -16.58 14.31
C ALA A 96 -1.80 -16.74 13.60
N GLY A 97 -1.48 -17.96 13.16
CA GLY A 97 -0.23 -18.26 12.44
C GLY A 97 -0.14 -17.63 11.03
N GLN A 98 -1.25 -17.15 10.48
CA GLN A 98 -1.31 -16.57 9.13
C GLN A 98 -1.38 -15.03 9.12
N VAL A 99 -1.61 -14.39 10.27
CA VAL A 99 -1.92 -12.94 10.33
C VAL A 99 -0.84 -12.06 10.91
N ARG A 100 0.26 -12.60 11.46
CA ARG A 100 1.31 -11.78 12.09
C ARG A 100 1.79 -10.60 11.23
N ARG A 101 1.97 -10.80 9.92
CA ARG A 101 2.35 -9.71 9.01
C ARG A 101 1.19 -8.77 8.70
N ALA A 102 -0.03 -9.30 8.62
CA ALA A 102 -1.23 -8.52 8.36
C ALA A 102 -1.56 -7.58 9.53
N THR A 103 -1.37 -8.01 10.78
CA THR A 103 -1.64 -7.18 11.97
C THR A 103 -0.67 -6.00 12.07
N VAL A 104 0.61 -6.21 11.76
CA VAL A 104 1.61 -5.12 11.67
C VAL A 104 1.21 -4.13 10.56
N ARG A 105 0.91 -4.64 9.36
CA ARG A 105 0.53 -3.81 8.22
C ARG A 105 -0.79 -3.05 8.46
N ALA A 106 -1.75 -3.65 9.16
CA ALA A 106 -3.05 -3.06 9.44
C ALA A 106 -2.95 -1.74 10.23
N GLN A 107 -1.95 -1.60 11.11
CA GLN A 107 -1.72 -0.34 11.82
C GLN A 107 -1.35 0.80 10.85
N THR A 108 -0.55 0.49 9.83
CA THR A 108 -0.18 1.47 8.78
C THR A 108 -1.37 1.80 7.89
N VAL A 109 -2.18 0.80 7.54
CA VAL A 109 -3.44 1.02 6.79
C VAL A 109 -4.43 1.87 7.61
N LEU A 110 -4.53 1.65 8.92
CA LEU A 110 -5.35 2.45 9.82
C LEU A 110 -4.90 3.92 9.85
N ARG A 111 -3.59 4.18 9.91
CA ARG A 111 -3.07 5.56 9.83
C ARG A 111 -3.38 6.20 8.48
N ALA A 112 -3.25 5.45 7.38
CA ALA A 112 -3.63 5.93 6.05
C ALA A 112 -5.12 6.31 5.98
N HIS A 113 -6.02 5.47 6.51
CA HIS A 113 -7.45 5.80 6.54
C HIS A 113 -7.75 7.04 7.38
N ARG A 114 -7.05 7.24 8.50
CA ARG A 114 -7.18 8.45 9.33
C ARG A 114 -6.65 9.70 8.63
N ALA A 115 -5.63 9.57 7.78
CA ALA A 115 -5.09 10.68 6.99
C ALA A 115 -5.91 11.00 5.74
N ALA A 116 -6.69 10.05 5.22
CA ALA A 116 -7.41 10.21 3.95
C ALA A 116 -8.35 11.43 3.89
N PRO A 117 -9.15 11.77 4.92
CA PRO A 117 -9.98 12.98 4.90
C PRO A 117 -9.14 14.26 4.76
N TYR A 118 -8.07 14.36 5.55
CA TYR A 118 -7.14 15.50 5.49
C TYR A 118 -6.50 15.64 4.10
N LEU A 119 -6.06 14.52 3.50
CA LEU A 119 -5.46 14.53 2.17
C LEU A 119 -6.48 14.92 1.08
N ALA A 120 -7.75 14.56 1.25
CA ALA A 120 -8.82 15.00 0.36
C ALA A 120 -9.09 16.50 0.48
N ASP A 121 -9.09 17.05 1.71
CA ASP A 121 -9.25 18.49 1.95
C ASP A 121 -8.10 19.29 1.33
N VAL A 122 -6.86 18.81 1.46
CA VAL A 122 -5.70 19.40 0.79
C VAL A 122 -5.86 19.37 -0.71
N ALA A 123 -6.18 18.21 -1.31
CA ALA A 123 -6.36 18.11 -2.75
C ALA A 123 -7.46 19.05 -3.27
N HIS A 124 -8.55 19.21 -2.51
CA HIS A 124 -9.59 20.17 -2.82
C HIS A 124 -9.06 21.61 -2.79
N ALA A 125 -8.34 22.01 -1.75
CA ALA A 125 -7.77 23.35 -1.63
C ALA A 125 -6.78 23.67 -2.77
N LEU A 126 -5.91 22.71 -3.16
CA LEU A 126 -4.99 22.88 -4.28
C LEU A 126 -5.74 23.06 -5.62
N HIS A 127 -6.85 22.35 -5.80
CA HIS A 127 -7.69 22.50 -6.98
C HIS A 127 -8.37 23.86 -7.03
N GLN A 128 -8.94 24.33 -5.91
CA GLN A 128 -9.53 25.67 -5.81
C GLN A 128 -8.51 26.79 -6.06
N ALA A 129 -7.25 26.57 -5.67
CA ALA A 129 -6.13 27.46 -5.97
C ALA A 129 -5.65 27.38 -7.45
N GLY A 130 -6.23 26.49 -8.27
CA GLY A 130 -5.90 26.33 -9.69
C GLY A 130 -4.60 25.57 -9.97
N TRP A 131 -4.05 24.82 -9.00
CA TRP A 131 -2.80 24.08 -9.17
C TRP A 131 -2.95 22.66 -9.68
N THR A 132 -4.19 22.15 -9.69
CA THR A 132 -4.53 20.89 -10.32
C THR A 132 -5.66 21.10 -11.32
N ALA A 133 -5.58 20.43 -12.48
CA ALA A 133 -6.61 20.46 -13.50
C ALA A 133 -7.90 19.77 -13.04
N THR A 134 -7.77 18.77 -12.16
CA THR A 134 -8.89 18.02 -11.58
C THR A 134 -8.78 17.94 -10.07
N ALA A 135 -9.92 17.94 -9.38
CA ALA A 135 -10.00 17.55 -7.98
C ALA A 135 -9.86 16.02 -7.91
N ALA A 136 -8.67 15.54 -7.53
CA ALA A 136 -8.40 14.12 -7.37
C ALA A 136 -7.86 13.86 -5.95
N VAL A 137 -8.45 12.90 -5.25
CA VAL A 137 -7.91 12.40 -3.99
C VAL A 137 -6.57 11.74 -4.28
N PRO A 138 -5.50 12.05 -3.54
CA PRO A 138 -4.20 11.46 -3.82
C PRO A 138 -4.19 9.97 -3.50
N ASP A 139 -3.50 9.21 -4.35
CA ASP A 139 -3.20 7.81 -4.07
C ASP A 139 -2.24 7.74 -2.87
N ILE A 140 -2.71 7.11 -1.79
CA ILE A 140 -1.88 6.78 -0.64
C ILE A 140 -1.01 5.57 -0.99
N GLN A 141 0.27 5.67 -0.67
CA GLN A 141 1.27 4.64 -0.94
C GLN A 141 1.92 4.17 0.35
N TYR A 142 2.41 2.93 0.30
CA TYR A 142 3.07 2.24 1.42
C TYR A 142 4.48 1.78 0.98
N PRO A 143 5.48 2.68 0.95
CA PRO A 143 6.83 2.37 0.48
C PRO A 143 7.54 1.34 1.39
N ALA A 144 7.13 1.29 2.66
CA ALA A 144 7.51 0.31 3.65
C ALA A 144 6.26 -0.16 4.43
N ASP A 145 6.37 -1.24 5.20
CA ASP A 145 5.25 -1.77 5.98
C ASP A 145 4.76 -0.81 7.09
N ASP A 146 5.58 0.20 7.45
CA ASP A 146 5.39 1.14 8.56
C ASP A 146 5.37 2.61 8.13
N LEU A 147 5.23 2.90 6.84
CA LEU A 147 5.27 4.26 6.30
C LEU A 147 4.07 4.54 5.38
N VAL A 148 3.38 5.65 5.64
CA VAL A 148 2.33 6.21 4.79
C VAL A 148 2.84 7.47 4.09
N VAL A 149 2.74 7.49 2.76
CA VAL A 149 3.03 8.68 1.96
C VAL A 149 1.91 8.91 0.94
N ALA A 150 1.75 10.14 0.49
CA ALA A 150 0.85 10.49 -0.59
C ALA A 150 1.54 11.47 -1.55
N ALA A 151 1.16 11.43 -2.83
CA ALA A 151 1.69 12.35 -3.84
C ALA A 151 0.55 13.02 -4.59
N LEU A 152 0.67 14.32 -4.80
CA LEU A 152 -0.26 15.15 -5.57
C LEU A 152 0.50 15.76 -6.74
N VAL A 153 0.10 15.43 -7.96
CA VAL A 153 0.66 16.04 -9.17
C VAL A 153 0.03 17.42 -9.35
N LEU A 154 0.86 18.44 -9.58
CA LEU A 154 0.41 19.78 -9.89
C LEU A 154 0.48 20.00 -11.41
N ASP A 155 -0.68 19.94 -12.05
CA ASP A 155 -0.88 20.01 -13.51
C ASP A 155 -1.77 21.20 -13.93
N GLY A 156 -1.95 22.18 -13.04
CA GLY A 156 -2.52 23.48 -13.36
C GLY A 156 -1.70 24.26 -14.40
N THR A 157 -2.17 25.47 -14.75
CA THR A 157 -1.58 26.28 -15.83
C THR A 157 -0.15 26.74 -15.54
N THR A 158 0.12 27.20 -14.32
CA THR A 158 1.44 27.66 -13.86
C THR A 158 1.72 27.17 -12.44
N PRO A 159 1.96 25.86 -12.25
CA PRO A 159 2.11 25.30 -10.92
C PRO A 159 3.51 25.67 -10.35
N PRO A 160 3.60 26.00 -9.06
CA PRO A 160 4.84 26.40 -8.40
C PRO A 160 5.85 25.26 -8.23
N ALA A 161 5.40 24.01 -8.36
CA ALA A 161 6.25 22.82 -8.41
C ALA A 161 5.59 21.74 -9.29
N PRO A 162 6.35 20.72 -9.75
CA PRO A 162 5.77 19.59 -10.48
C PRO A 162 4.77 18.75 -9.67
N ALA A 163 5.08 18.49 -8.40
CA ALA A 163 4.25 17.69 -7.51
C ALA A 163 4.51 18.04 -6.04
N LEU A 164 3.59 17.64 -5.17
CA LEU A 164 3.74 17.64 -3.71
C LEU A 164 3.80 16.20 -3.20
N VAL A 165 4.59 16.00 -2.16
CA VAL A 165 4.66 14.74 -1.42
C VAL A 165 4.34 15.03 0.03
N TRP A 166 3.40 14.27 0.56
CA TRP A 166 3.15 14.17 1.98
C TRP A 166 3.80 12.91 2.54
N ASP A 167 4.52 13.07 3.63
CA ASP A 167 5.09 11.98 4.42
C ASP A 167 4.50 12.06 5.83
N GLU A 168 3.95 10.97 6.36
CA GLU A 168 3.30 10.99 7.69
C GLU A 168 4.24 11.41 8.83
N ARG A 169 5.56 11.28 8.65
CA ARG A 169 6.60 11.61 9.64
C ARG A 169 7.13 13.03 9.47
N HIS A 170 7.14 13.54 8.25
CA HIS A 170 7.85 14.77 7.88
C HIS A 170 6.97 15.87 7.27
N GLY A 171 5.71 15.59 6.98
CA GLY A 171 4.77 16.53 6.41
C GLY A 171 4.96 16.74 4.93
N TRP A 172 4.69 17.96 4.47
CA TRP A 172 4.65 18.28 3.05
C TRP A 172 5.99 18.75 2.52
N ARG A 173 6.30 18.34 1.28
CA ARG A 173 7.40 18.89 0.50
C ARG A 173 7.05 18.97 -0.99
N THR A 174 7.74 19.84 -1.71
CA THR A 174 7.72 19.80 -3.19
C THR A 174 8.52 18.60 -3.71
N ALA A 175 8.20 18.19 -4.94
CA ALA A 175 8.92 17.17 -5.69
C ALA A 175 9.20 17.66 -7.11
N THR A 176 10.33 17.25 -7.65
CA THR A 176 10.87 17.73 -8.94
C THR A 176 10.33 16.98 -10.16
N SER A 177 9.54 15.92 -9.95
CA SER A 177 9.02 15.08 -11.03
C SER A 177 7.55 14.78 -10.82
N ARG A 178 6.75 14.98 -11.88
CA ARG A 178 5.35 14.53 -11.95
C ARG A 178 5.24 13.00 -12.04
N ARG A 179 6.17 12.36 -12.75
CA ARG A 179 6.15 10.93 -13.03
C ARG A 179 6.65 10.10 -11.86
N HIS A 180 7.65 10.61 -11.14
CA HIS A 180 8.32 9.93 -10.04
C HIS A 180 8.52 10.89 -8.86
N PRO A 181 7.44 11.35 -8.21
CA PRO A 181 7.51 12.30 -7.10
C PRO A 181 8.16 11.71 -5.84
N LEU A 182 8.11 10.37 -5.70
CA LEU A 182 8.72 9.61 -4.63
C LEU A 182 10.02 8.97 -5.11
N THR A 183 11.08 9.18 -4.33
CA THR A 183 12.33 8.42 -4.46
C THR A 183 12.10 6.96 -4.06
N LYS A 184 13.00 6.07 -4.48
CA LYS A 184 12.91 4.65 -4.12
C LYS A 184 12.87 4.49 -2.59
N GLY A 185 11.83 3.83 -2.09
CA GLY A 185 11.62 3.64 -0.65
C GLY A 185 11.17 4.91 0.09
N ALA A 186 10.79 5.97 -0.64
CA ALA A 186 10.45 7.28 -0.08
C ALA A 186 11.52 7.84 0.87
N THR A 187 12.80 7.68 0.51
CA THR A 187 13.89 8.28 1.27
C THR A 187 13.75 9.79 1.31
N LEU A 188 13.92 10.37 2.51
CA LEU A 188 13.78 11.79 2.73
C LEU A 188 14.88 12.57 2.00
N PRO A 189 14.56 13.40 0.99
CA PRO A 189 15.56 14.18 0.29
C PRO A 189 15.98 15.41 1.11
N PRO A 190 17.25 15.86 1.03
CA PRO A 190 17.64 17.14 1.60
C PRO A 190 16.91 18.31 0.88
N PRO A 191 16.69 19.45 1.56
CA PRO A 191 16.20 20.65 0.89
C PRO A 191 17.20 21.15 -0.16
N GLY A 192 16.70 21.68 -1.28
CA GLY A 192 17.52 22.09 -2.43
C GLY A 192 17.00 21.52 -3.75
N ASP A 193 17.53 21.99 -4.88
CA ASP A 193 17.17 21.50 -6.23
C ASP A 193 15.66 21.44 -6.54
N GLY A 194 14.88 22.41 -6.02
CA GLY A 194 13.43 22.45 -6.19
C GLY A 194 12.63 21.65 -5.16
N ILE A 195 13.29 21.11 -4.13
CA ILE A 195 12.70 20.45 -2.96
C ILE A 195 12.65 21.47 -1.81
N ARG A 196 11.42 21.82 -1.40
CA ARG A 196 11.12 22.72 -0.27
C ARG A 196 10.18 21.98 0.68
N TYR A 197 10.47 22.03 1.98
CA TYR A 197 9.53 21.58 3.02
C TYR A 197 8.54 22.69 3.31
N LEU A 198 7.25 22.32 3.40
CA LEU A 198 6.15 23.27 3.38
C LEU A 198 5.37 23.20 4.68
N ALA A 199 5.10 24.39 5.23
CA ALA A 199 4.38 24.60 6.49
C ALA A 199 4.97 23.80 7.67
N GLN A 200 4.56 24.13 8.89
CA GLN A 200 5.07 23.45 10.07
C GLN A 200 4.18 22.25 10.42
N GLY A 201 4.79 21.11 10.75
CA GLY A 201 4.11 19.90 11.17
C GLY A 201 3.73 18.97 10.02
N THR A 202 3.08 17.86 10.36
CA THR A 202 2.72 16.82 9.38
C THR A 202 1.36 17.04 8.75
N THR A 203 0.46 17.72 9.44
CA THR A 203 -0.93 17.99 8.99
C THR A 203 -1.29 19.48 9.11
N PRO A 204 -0.54 20.40 8.48
CA PRO A 204 -0.88 21.82 8.49
C PRO A 204 -2.27 22.06 7.85
N PRO A 205 -3.02 23.10 8.25
CA PRO A 205 -4.27 23.45 7.59
C PRO A 205 -4.09 23.61 6.07
N PRO A 206 -5.05 23.19 5.23
CA PRO A 206 -4.93 23.28 3.77
C PRO A 206 -4.57 24.68 3.26
N ASP A 207 -5.14 25.73 3.86
CA ASP A 207 -4.86 27.13 3.50
C ASP A 207 -3.42 27.56 3.86
N ALA A 208 -2.85 27.01 4.93
CA ALA A 208 -1.47 27.27 5.30
C ALA A 208 -0.50 26.60 4.30
N LEU A 209 -0.86 25.42 3.80
CA LEU A 209 -0.10 24.72 2.77
C LEU A 209 -0.14 25.49 1.44
N THR A 210 -1.31 25.99 1.05
CA THR A 210 -1.46 26.77 -0.18
C THR A 210 -0.65 28.07 -0.09
N ALA A 211 -0.75 28.81 1.01
CA ALA A 211 0.05 30.01 1.24
C ALA A 211 1.57 29.72 1.20
N ALA A 212 2.02 28.65 1.86
CA ALA A 212 3.43 28.25 1.88
C ALA A 212 3.96 27.81 0.51
N LEU A 213 3.09 27.39 -0.41
CA LEU A 213 3.47 27.00 -1.76
C LEU A 213 3.72 28.21 -2.66
N THR A 214 3.05 29.33 -2.39
CA THR A 214 3.19 30.60 -3.13
C THR A 214 4.26 31.54 -2.57
N ALA A 215 4.69 31.33 -1.33
CA ALA A 215 5.83 32.02 -0.72
C ALA A 215 7.16 31.55 -1.34
#